data_AF-A0A5B7BZC9-F1
#
_entry.id   AF-A0A5B7BZC9-F1
#
_cell.length_a   1.000
_cell.length_b   1.000
_cell.length_c   1.000
_cell.angle_alpha   90.00
_cell.angle_beta   90.00
_cell.angle_gamma   90.00
#
_symmetry.space_group_name_H-M   'P 1'
#
loop_
_entity.id
_entity.type
_entity.pdbx_description
1 polymer ?
#
loop_
_entity_poly.entity_id
_entity_poly.type
_entity_poly.pdbx_seq_one_letter_code
_entity_poly.pdbx_strand_id
1 'polypeptide(L)'
;MAWKQIMSFHRRALLTPLNLVTGFASFSSKPNPYIVKVGIPEFLTGVGKGVETHVQKLETEIGDFQKLLVTRTLKLKKLGIPCKHRKLILKYTHKYRLGLWRPRAEPIKS
;
A
#
# COMPACT_ATOMS: atom_id res chain seq x y z
N MET A 1 -29.64 -37.70 22.90
CA MET A 1 -29.19 -39.10 22.77
C MET A 1 -29.24 -39.47 21.29
N ALA A 2 -28.12 -39.98 20.77
CA ALA A 2 -27.88 -40.83 19.58
C ALA A 2 -28.87 -40.74 18.39
N TRP A 3 -28.45 -40.75 17.13
CA TRP A 3 -27.85 -41.94 16.53
C TRP A 3 -26.72 -41.59 15.53
N LYS A 4 -25.68 -42.42 15.61
CA LYS A 4 -24.53 -42.45 14.71
C LYS A 4 -24.88 -43.23 13.44
N GLN A 5 -24.09 -42.96 12.38
CA GLN A 5 -23.57 -43.96 11.43
C GLN A 5 -24.62 -44.53 10.46
N ILE A 6 -24.44 -44.61 9.15
CA ILE A 6 -23.33 -45.07 8.30
C ILE A 6 -23.75 -44.67 6.88
N MET A 7 -22.84 -44.26 6.00
CA MET A 7 -22.90 -44.71 4.61
C MET A 7 -21.47 -44.99 4.16
N SER A 8 -21.15 -46.28 4.26
CA SER A 8 -19.91 -46.89 3.86
C SER A 8 -19.64 -46.61 2.38
N PHE A 9 -18.46 -46.04 2.16
CA PHE A 9 -17.73 -46.05 0.91
C PHE A 9 -17.80 -47.42 0.22
N HIS A 10 -18.57 -47.54 -0.85
CA HIS A 10 -18.32 -48.57 -1.87
C HIS A 10 -18.88 -48.10 -3.22
N ARG A 11 -17.99 -47.68 -4.12
CA ARG A 11 -17.63 -48.44 -5.33
C ARG A 11 -17.04 -47.52 -6.40
N ARG A 12 -16.03 -48.09 -7.06
CA ARG A 12 -15.50 -47.77 -8.40
C ARG A 12 -14.52 -46.61 -8.45
N ALA A 13 -13.25 -47.02 -8.36
CA ALA A 13 -12.16 -46.49 -9.14
C ALA A 13 -12.65 -46.09 -10.55
N LEU A 14 -12.62 -44.79 -10.83
CA LEU A 14 -12.50 -44.27 -12.18
C LEU A 14 -11.12 -43.64 -12.26
N LEU A 15 -10.22 -44.38 -12.89
CA LEU A 15 -8.94 -43.89 -13.37
C LEU A 15 -9.24 -42.88 -14.48
N THR A 16 -9.21 -41.60 -14.15
CA THR A 16 -9.09 -40.51 -15.12
C THR A 16 -7.89 -39.67 -14.72
N PRO A 17 -6.86 -39.52 -15.56
CA PRO A 17 -5.81 -38.56 -15.30
C PRO A 17 -6.41 -37.18 -15.63
N LEU A 18 -7.06 -36.56 -14.65
CA LEU A 18 -7.24 -35.12 -14.71
C LEU A 18 -5.85 -34.54 -14.52
N ASN A 19 -5.23 -34.19 -15.65
CA ASN A 19 -4.09 -33.32 -15.74
C ASN A 19 -4.24 -32.23 -14.67
N LEU A 20 -3.41 -32.33 -13.63
CA LEU A 20 -3.11 -31.24 -12.73
C LEU A 20 -2.48 -30.15 -13.60
N VAL A 21 -3.31 -29.39 -14.30
CA VAL A 21 -3.02 -27.98 -14.53
C VAL A 21 -3.20 -27.37 -13.16
N THR A 22 -2.15 -27.53 -12.35
CA THR A 22 -1.80 -26.57 -11.30
C THR A 22 -1.84 -25.22 -11.99
N GLY A 23 -3.00 -24.56 -11.91
CA GLY A 23 -3.14 -23.16 -12.19
C GLY A 23 -2.26 -22.45 -11.20
N PHE A 24 -0.97 -22.37 -11.49
CA PHE A 24 -0.09 -21.36 -10.96
C PHE A 24 -0.78 -20.06 -11.33
N ALA A 25 -1.53 -19.51 -10.38
CA ALA A 25 -1.91 -18.11 -10.42
C ALA A 25 -0.63 -17.38 -10.81
N SER A 26 -0.67 -16.63 -11.91
CA SER A 26 0.48 -15.92 -12.44
C SER A 26 0.93 -14.94 -11.36
N PHE A 27 1.82 -15.42 -10.48
CA PHE A 27 2.53 -14.60 -9.54
C PHE A 27 3.44 -13.76 -10.43
N SER A 28 2.92 -12.60 -10.84
CA SER A 28 3.67 -11.64 -11.62
C SER A 28 4.85 -11.23 -10.75
N SER A 29 5.97 -11.92 -10.96
CA SER A 29 7.25 -11.73 -10.28
C SER A 29 7.90 -10.40 -10.66
N LYS A 30 7.28 -9.62 -11.54
CA LYS A 30 7.68 -8.24 -11.80
C LYS A 30 7.53 -7.47 -10.49
N PRO A 31 8.63 -7.06 -9.82
CA PRO A 31 8.50 -6.15 -8.71
C PRO A 31 7.83 -4.89 -9.23
N ASN A 32 6.78 -4.43 -8.55
CA ASN A 32 6.24 -3.11 -8.84
C ASN A 32 7.39 -2.11 -8.70
N PRO A 33 7.63 -1.20 -9.66
CA PRO A 33 8.70 -0.23 -9.59
C PRO A 33 8.36 0.80 -8.50
N TYR A 34 8.58 0.42 -7.26
CA TYR A 34 8.54 1.34 -6.14
C TYR A 34 9.83 2.15 -6.17
N ILE A 35 9.69 3.47 -6.05
CA ILE A 35 10.83 4.35 -5.84
C ILE A 35 11.53 3.91 -4.55
N VAL A 36 12.82 3.61 -4.66
CA VAL A 36 13.65 3.09 -3.57
C VAL A 36 13.94 4.17 -2.52
N LYS A 37 14.04 5.43 -2.95
CA LYS A 37 14.22 6.60 -2.08
C LYS A 37 13.08 7.58 -2.30
N VAL A 38 12.06 7.49 -1.44
CA VAL A 38 10.88 8.34 -1.53
C VAL A 38 11.20 9.70 -0.91
N GLY A 39 11.19 10.75 -1.72
CA GLY A 39 11.26 12.14 -1.27
C GLY A 39 9.92 12.66 -0.73
N ILE A 40 9.94 13.79 -0.04
CA ILE A 40 8.73 14.56 0.29
C ILE A 40 7.88 14.89 -0.95
N PRO A 41 8.44 15.36 -2.09
CA PRO A 41 7.63 15.75 -3.23
C PRO A 41 6.92 14.53 -3.85
N GLU A 42 7.65 13.45 -4.08
CA GLU A 42 7.12 12.19 -4.61
C GLU A 42 6.05 11.59 -3.71
N PHE A 43 6.26 11.64 -2.39
CA PHE A 43 5.28 11.18 -1.42
C PHE A 43 3.97 11.97 -1.56
N LEU A 44 4.05 13.30 -1.63
CA LEU A 44 2.87 14.16 -1.70
C LEU A 44 2.15 14.05 -3.04
N THR A 45 2.87 13.93 -4.16
CA THR A 45 2.30 13.60 -5.47
C THR A 45 1.58 12.25 -5.45
N GLY A 46 2.16 11.24 -4.80
CA GLY A 46 1.51 9.94 -4.62
C GLY A 46 0.23 10.00 -3.76
N VAL A 47 0.19 10.88 -2.75
CA VAL A 47 -1.03 11.13 -1.95
C VAL A 47 -2.10 11.84 -2.77
N GLY A 48 -1.69 12.81 -3.60
CA GLY A 48 -2.54 13.62 -4.45
C GLY A 48 -3.49 14.54 -3.66
N LYS A 49 -4.64 14.86 -4.27
CA LYS A 49 -5.73 15.64 -3.66
C LYS A 49 -5.32 17.06 -3.22
N GLY A 50 -4.43 17.68 -3.99
CA GLY A 50 -4.00 19.08 -3.78
C GLY A 50 -2.99 19.28 -2.66
N VAL A 51 -2.52 18.22 -2.00
CA VAL A 51 -1.49 18.31 -0.95
C VAL A 51 -0.13 18.72 -1.52
N GLU A 52 0.08 18.52 -2.83
CA GLU A 52 1.26 18.94 -3.61
C GLU A 52 1.59 20.43 -3.47
N THR A 53 0.58 21.28 -3.30
CA THR A 53 0.77 22.73 -3.11
C THR A 53 1.52 23.09 -1.82
N HIS A 54 1.66 22.15 -0.88
CA HIS A 54 2.35 22.35 0.39
C HIS A 54 3.76 21.76 0.42
N VAL A 55 4.27 21.24 -0.70
CA VAL A 55 5.63 20.65 -0.82
C VAL A 55 6.69 21.65 -0.34
N GLN A 56 6.70 22.86 -0.90
CA GLN A 56 7.71 23.89 -0.58
C GLN A 56 7.77 24.19 0.93
N LYS A 57 6.62 24.33 1.59
CA LYS A 57 6.56 24.59 3.05
C LYS A 57 7.09 23.42 3.87
N LEU A 58 6.80 22.19 3.43
CA LEU A 58 7.23 20.97 4.13
C LEU A 58 8.72 20.70 3.93
N GLU A 59 9.27 20.99 2.75
CA GLU A 59 10.69 20.87 2.48
C GLU A 59 11.52 21.88 3.26
N THR A 60 11.12 23.16 3.31
CA THR A 60 11.87 24.18 4.06
C THR A 60 11.94 23.89 5.56
N GLU A 61 10.87 23.38 6.15
CA GLU A 61 10.75 23.25 7.61
C GLU A 61 11.13 21.87 8.14
N ILE A 62 10.85 20.81 7.37
CA ILE A 62 11.15 19.44 7.77
C ILE A 62 12.44 18.97 7.10
N GLY A 63 12.59 19.23 5.80
CA GLY A 63 13.72 18.85 4.94
C GLY A 63 13.84 17.35 4.66
N ASP A 64 13.65 16.53 5.69
CA ASP A 64 13.84 15.09 5.63
C ASP A 64 12.51 14.32 5.66
N PHE A 65 12.39 13.36 4.75
CA PHE A 65 11.22 12.48 4.66
C PHE A 65 11.02 11.66 5.95
N GLN A 66 12.09 11.19 6.60
CA GLN A 66 11.92 10.42 7.84
C GLN A 66 11.31 11.27 8.95
N LYS A 67 11.72 12.54 9.06
CA LYS A 67 11.10 13.51 9.98
C LYS A 67 9.62 13.70 9.65
N LEU A 68 9.23 13.77 8.37
CA LEU A 68 7.82 13.86 7.97
C LEU A 68 6.99 12.67 8.48
N LEU A 69 7.51 11.44 8.42
CA LEU A 69 6.82 10.24 8.91
C LEU A 69 6.58 10.23 10.43
N VAL A 70 7.39 10.96 11.19
CA VAL A 70 7.28 11.07 12.65
C VAL A 70 6.53 12.34 13.07
N THR A 71 6.38 13.32 12.18
CA THR A 71 5.70 14.57 12.50
C THR A 71 4.25 14.38 12.98
N ARG A 72 3.86 15.24 13.92
CA ARG A 72 2.52 15.27 14.51
C ARG A 72 1.74 16.51 14.05
N THR A 73 0.42 16.49 14.26
CA THR A 73 -0.53 17.50 13.76
C THR A 73 -0.16 18.94 14.16
N LEU A 74 0.39 19.15 15.36
CA LEU A 74 0.73 20.48 15.85
C LEU A 74 1.79 21.16 14.99
N LYS A 75 2.83 20.42 14.56
CA LYS A 75 3.84 20.97 13.64
C LYS A 75 3.22 21.35 12.30
N LEU A 76 2.42 20.45 11.72
CA LEU A 76 1.72 20.72 10.46
C LEU A 76 0.71 21.89 10.55
N LYS A 77 0.10 22.11 11.73
CA LYS A 77 -0.78 23.26 11.98
C LYS A 77 0.00 24.58 12.00
N LYS A 78 1.18 24.62 12.62
CA LYS A 78 2.05 25.81 12.64
C LYS A 78 2.48 26.24 11.24
N LEU A 79 2.64 25.28 10.31
CA LEU A 79 2.94 25.53 8.89
C LEU A 79 1.77 26.13 8.08
N GLY A 80 0.61 26.34 8.70
CA GLY A 80 -0.58 26.87 8.03
C GLY A 80 -1.24 25.88 7.07
N ILE A 81 -0.97 24.58 7.17
CA ILE A 81 -1.59 23.57 6.30
C ILE A 81 -3.06 23.36 6.72
N PRO A 82 -4.04 23.41 5.81
CA PRO A 82 -5.45 23.16 6.11
C PRO A 82 -5.73 21.81 6.78
N CYS A 83 -6.76 21.75 7.62
CA CYS A 83 -7.10 20.55 8.41
C CYS A 83 -7.32 19.29 7.54
N LYS A 84 -7.97 19.45 6.39
CA LYS A 84 -8.19 18.35 5.42
C LYS A 84 -6.88 17.74 4.93
N HIS A 85 -5.92 18.58 4.55
CA HIS A 85 -4.61 18.15 4.08
C HIS A 85 -3.76 17.54 5.20
N ARG A 86 -3.78 18.11 6.42
CA ARG A 86 -3.10 17.49 7.58
C ARG A 86 -3.59 16.07 7.87
N LYS A 87 -4.91 15.85 7.82
CA LYS A 87 -5.50 14.51 8.00
C LYS A 87 -5.06 13.54 6.91
N LEU A 88 -4.99 14.00 5.64
CA LEU A 88 -4.50 13.18 4.54
C LEU A 88 -3.03 12.79 4.72
N ILE A 89 -2.16 13.76 5.00
CA ILE A 89 -0.73 13.52 5.24
C ILE A 89 -0.57 12.46 6.34
N LEU A 90 -1.17 12.66 7.51
CA LEU A 90 -1.05 11.72 8.62
C LEU A 90 -1.62 10.32 8.32
N LYS A 91 -2.69 10.23 7.54
CA LYS A 91 -3.27 8.95 7.11
C LYS A 91 -2.28 8.19 6.23
N TYR A 92 -1.68 8.86 5.26
CA TYR A 92 -0.76 8.21 4.31
C TYR A 92 0.62 7.96 4.89
N THR A 93 1.12 8.80 5.80
CA THR A 93 2.38 8.52 6.51
C THR A 93 2.23 7.28 7.37
N HIS A 94 1.10 7.10 8.04
CA HIS A 94 0.82 5.89 8.79
C HIS A 94 0.75 4.64 7.89
N LYS A 95 0.04 4.71 6.76
CA LYS A 95 0.01 3.61 5.78
C LYS A 95 1.40 3.27 5.23
N TYR A 96 2.23 4.28 4.99
CA TYR A 96 3.60 4.11 4.52
C TYR A 96 4.46 3.37 5.57
N ARG A 97 4.35 3.76 6.85
CA ARG A 97 5.03 3.09 7.97
C ARG A 97 4.62 1.63 8.12
N LEU A 98 3.35 1.31 7.86
CA LEU A 98 2.84 -0.06 7.90
C LEU A 98 3.14 -0.86 6.62
N GLY A 99 3.74 -0.25 5.60
CA GLY A 99 4.01 -0.90 4.32
C GLY A 99 2.77 -1.17 3.46
N LEU A 100 1.59 -0.70 3.87
CA LEU A 100 0.32 -0.92 3.16
C LEU A 100 0.17 -0.07 1.89
N TRP A 101 0.99 0.97 1.77
CA TRP A 101 0.94 1.89 0.64
C TRP A 101 2.33 2.49 0.39
N ARG A 102 2.68 2.64 -0.89
CA ARG A 102 3.86 3.36 -1.34
C ARG A 102 3.52 4.19 -2.58
N PRO A 103 4.16 5.35 -2.78
CA PRO A 103 4.06 6.07 -4.04
C PRO A 103 4.54 5.17 -5.18
N ARG A 104 3.79 5.15 -6.28
CA ARG A 104 4.24 4.47 -7.50
C ARG A 104 5.22 5.39 -8.22
N ALA A 105 6.30 4.83 -8.76
CA ALA A 105 7.03 5.51 -9.80
C ALA A 105 6.09 5.60 -11.00
N GLU A 106 5.62 6.80 -11.36
CA GLU A 106 5.01 6.92 -12.67
C GLU A 106 6.10 6.59 -13.71
N PRO A 107 5.81 5.75 -14.71
CA PRO A 107 6.75 5.57 -15.81
C PRO A 107 6.91 6.94 -16.47
N ILE A 108 8.14 7.42 -16.55
CA ILE A 108 8.48 8.63 -17.30
C ILE A 108 7.99 8.35 -18.73
N LYS A 109 6.89 9.00 -19.13
CA LYS A 109 6.34 8.83 -20.48
C LYS A 109 7.42 9.31 -21.44
N SER A 110 8.01 8.36 -22.16
CA SER A 110 9.00 8.63 -23.22
C SER A 110 8.31 9.24 -24.43
#